data_AF-A0A7C7Q1Q7-F1
#
_entry.id   AF-A0A7C7Q1Q7-F1
#
_cell.length_a   1.000
_cell.length_b   1.000
_cell.length_c   1.000
_cell.angle_alpha   90.00
_cell.angle_beta   90.00
_cell.angle_gamma   90.00
#
_symmetry.space_group_name_H-M   'P 1'
#
loop_
_entity.id
_entity.type
_entity.pdbx_description
1 polymer ?
#
loop_
_entity_poly.entity_id
_entity_poly.type
_entity_poly.pdbx_seq_one_letter_code
_entity_poly.pdbx_strand_id
1 'polypeptide(L)'
;MKGEFTVWVFPHDRTSPRRFHIPVRIFWGAAVAVGVLLGSTVFHTVGYYRKTFQQEELCRLRAEREELLGRVARIGKRLRELDVRMQELMAQDKALRILANLPKIGDDVRAVGTGGSAPSDTGGALFREAFAALEDVEGLLDRLLRQAELEQASLETIE
;
A
#
# COMPACT_ATOMS: atom_id res chain seq x y z
N MET A 1 10.58 38.22 48.74
CA MET A 1 9.46 37.97 49.68
C MET A 1 9.75 36.67 50.43
N LYS A 2 10.10 36.74 51.73
CA LYS A 2 10.34 35.55 52.56
C LYS A 2 8.98 35.03 53.06
N GLY A 3 8.28 34.30 52.20
CA GLY A 3 7.11 33.53 52.62
C GLY A 3 7.57 32.18 53.16
N GLU A 4 7.00 31.77 54.28
CA GLU A 4 7.21 30.45 54.87
C GLU A 4 5.85 29.81 55.10
N PHE A 5 5.69 28.57 54.65
CA PHE A 5 4.50 27.79 54.95
C PHE A 5 4.75 27.03 56.25
N THR A 6 3.86 27.21 57.23
CA THR A 6 3.90 26.43 58.47
C THR A 6 2.85 25.35 58.40
N VAL A 7 3.28 24.10 58.31
CA VAL A 7 2.38 22.95 58.32
C VAL A 7 2.24 22.48 59.76
N TRP A 8 0.99 22.41 60.23
CA TRP A 8 0.65 21.90 61.55
C TRP A 8 0.09 20.49 61.40
N VAL A 9 0.83 19.51 61.90
CA VAL A 9 0.35 18.14 61.99
C VAL A 9 -0.09 17.92 63.43
N PHE A 10 -1.39 17.73 63.63
CA PHE A 10 -1.97 17.37 64.92
C PHE A 10 -2.20 15.85 64.93
N PRO A 11 -1.27 15.06 65.49
CA PRO A 11 -1.54 13.66 65.75
C PRO A 11 -2.69 13.55 66.76
N HIS A 12 -3.53 12.52 66.63
CA HIS A 12 -4.68 12.28 67.51
C HIS A 12 -4.29 11.94 68.97
N ASP A 13 -3.01 11.70 69.21
CA ASP A 13 -2.47 11.38 70.53
C ASP A 13 -1.99 12.64 71.26
N ARG A 14 -1.98 12.62 72.61
CA ARG A 14 -1.69 13.78 73.50
C ARG A 14 -0.24 14.34 73.42
N THR A 15 0.47 14.11 72.32
CA THR A 15 1.79 14.65 72.03
C THR A 15 1.72 16.07 71.48
N SER A 16 2.69 16.92 71.86
CA SER A 16 2.77 18.30 71.39
C SER A 16 2.84 18.37 69.85
N PRO A 17 2.10 19.31 69.23
CA PRO A 17 2.04 19.42 67.78
C PRO A 17 3.43 19.69 67.19
N ARG A 18 3.84 18.87 66.20
CA ARG A 18 5.09 19.07 65.46
C ARG A 18 4.87 20.13 64.39
N ARG A 19 5.64 21.22 64.48
CA ARG A 19 5.65 22.30 63.48
C ARG A 19 6.76 22.05 62.47
N PHE A 20 6.40 22.04 61.19
CA PHE A 20 7.36 22.02 60.09
C PHE A 20 7.30 23.35 59.34
N HIS A 21 8.46 24.01 59.24
CA HIS A 21 8.62 25.24 58.47
C HIS A 21 9.16 24.86 57.09
N ILE A 22 8.33 25.05 56.07
CA ILE A 22 8.71 24.79 54.68
C ILE A 22 8.92 26.14 54.00
N PRO A 23 10.14 26.46 53.55
CA PRO A 23 10.39 27.69 52.81
C PRO A 23 9.71 27.60 51.44
N VAL A 24 9.09 28.70 50.99
CA VAL A 24 8.38 28.78 49.69
C VAL A 24 9.25 28.38 48.50
N ARG A 25 10.58 28.54 48.60
CA ARG A 25 11.55 28.14 47.58
C ARG A 25 11.58 26.62 47.36
N ILE A 26 11.46 25.83 48.43
CA ILE A 26 11.42 24.37 48.34
C ILE A 26 10.09 23.92 47.72
N PHE A 27 8.97 24.56 48.09
CA PHE A 27 7.67 24.26 47.49
C PHE A 27 7.66 24.52 45.98
N TRP A 28 8.15 25.69 45.54
CA TRP A 28 8.25 26.00 44.11
C TRP A 28 9.25 25.10 43.38
N GLY A 29 10.37 24.75 44.01
CA GLY A 29 11.32 23.78 43.46
C GLY A 29 10.70 22.40 43.26
N ALA A 30 9.93 21.92 44.24
CA ALA A 30 9.20 20.66 44.14
C ALA A 30 8.12 20.72 43.04
N ALA A 31 7.38 21.83 42.94
CA ALA A 31 6.38 22.01 41.90
C ALA A 31 6.99 21.98 40.48
N VAL A 32 8.12 22.66 40.28
CA VAL A 32 8.85 22.62 39.01
C VAL A 32 9.38 21.21 38.73
N ALA A 33 9.94 20.52 39.72
CA ALA A 33 10.45 19.16 39.55
C ALA A 33 9.33 18.19 39.14
N VAL A 34 8.16 18.27 39.76
CA VAL A 34 6.98 17.48 39.38
C VAL A 34 6.53 17.83 37.96
N GLY A 35 6.49 19.11 37.59
CA GLY A 35 6.15 19.55 36.24
C GLY A 35 7.09 18.98 35.18
N VAL A 36 8.41 19.00 35.43
CA VAL A 36 9.42 18.43 34.53
C VAL A 36 9.28 16.91 34.42
N LEU A 37 9.05 16.21 35.54
CA LEU A 37 8.84 14.76 35.53
C LEU A 37 7.60 14.37 34.72
N LEU A 38 6.48 15.07 34.93
CA LEU A 38 5.25 14.84 34.16
C LEU A 38 5.46 15.14 32.67
N GLY A 39 6.08 16.28 32.34
CA GLY A 39 6.39 16.66 30.96
C GLY A 39 7.29 15.64 30.26
N SER A 40 8.33 15.16 30.94
CA SER A 40 9.23 14.12 30.43
C SER A 40 8.49 12.80 30.19
N THR A 41 7.62 12.40 31.12
CA THR A 41 6.81 11.18 30.99
C THR A 41 5.86 11.25 29.79
N VAL A 42 5.20 12.39 29.58
CA VAL A 42 4.33 12.61 28.40
C VAL A 42 5.15 12.62 27.11
N PHE A 43 6.31 13.29 27.09
CA PHE A 43 7.19 13.32 25.92
C PHE A 43 7.67 11.93 25.52
N HIS A 44 8.13 11.13 26.50
CA HIS A 44 8.60 9.76 26.25
C HIS A 44 7.46 8.82 25.84
N THR A 45 6.28 8.92 26.44
CA THR A 45 5.14 8.09 26.05
C THR A 45 4.67 8.41 24.64
N VAL A 46 4.45 9.69 24.30
CA VAL A 46 4.06 10.10 22.93
C VAL A 46 5.12 9.70 21.89
N GLY A 47 6.40 9.89 22.20
CA GLY A 47 7.50 9.49 21.32
C GLY A 47 7.56 7.98 21.09
N TYR A 48 7.32 7.17 22.14
CA TYR A 48 7.28 5.71 22.04
C TYR A 48 6.10 5.23 21.19
N TYR A 49 4.89 5.74 21.44
CA TYR A 49 3.69 5.37 20.68
C TYR A 49 3.80 5.76 19.20
N ARG A 50 4.37 6.95 18.87
CA ARG A 50 4.55 7.34 17.47
C ARG A 50 5.49 6.40 16.73
N LYS A 51 6.54 5.89 17.38
CA LYS A 51 7.52 5.01 16.75
C LYS A 51 6.94 3.61 16.49
N THR A 52 6.15 3.07 17.41
CA THR A 52 5.52 1.76 17.24
C THR A 52 4.44 1.77 16.17
N PHE A 53 3.56 2.79 16.16
CA PHE A 53 2.51 2.92 15.15
C PHE A 53 3.07 3.08 13.74
N GLN A 54 4.13 3.88 13.55
CA GLN A 54 4.76 4.05 12.24
C GLN A 54 5.36 2.75 11.69
N GLN A 55 5.90 1.88 12.55
CA GLN A 55 6.46 0.60 12.12
C GLN A 55 5.39 -0.39 11.70
N GLU A 56 4.27 -0.45 12.44
CA GLU A 56 3.13 -1.30 12.08
C GLU A 56 2.49 -0.88 10.76
N GLU A 57 2.30 0.42 10.55
CA GLU A 57 1.73 0.95 9.32
C GLU A 57 2.63 0.68 8.11
N LEU A 58 3.95 0.87 8.26
CA LEU A 58 4.92 0.51 7.22
C LEU A 58 4.94 -0.99 6.92
N CYS A 59 4.79 -1.85 7.93
CA CYS A 59 4.72 -3.30 7.74
C CYS A 59 3.45 -3.69 6.99
N ARG A 60 2.30 -3.12 7.38
CA ARG A 60 1.01 -3.34 6.73
C ARG A 60 1.03 -2.90 5.26
N LEU A 61 1.53 -1.70 4.97
CA LEU A 61 1.65 -1.16 3.61
C LEU A 61 2.52 -2.06 2.71
N ARG A 62 3.59 -2.64 3.25
CA ARG A 62 4.45 -3.58 2.50
C ARG A 62 3.73 -4.90 2.21
N ALA A 63 3.04 -5.46 3.21
CA ALA A 63 2.27 -6.68 3.04
C ALA A 63 1.16 -6.51 1.98
N GLU A 64 0.43 -5.39 2.02
CA GLU A 64 -0.62 -5.08 1.05
C GLU A 64 -0.06 -4.92 -0.37
N ARG A 65 1.12 -4.29 -0.53
CA ARG A 65 1.82 -4.21 -1.82
C ARG A 65 2.20 -5.59 -2.34
N GLU A 66 2.79 -6.44 -1.51
CA GLU A 66 3.19 -7.80 -1.92
C GLU A 66 1.97 -8.63 -2.36
N GLU A 67 0.85 -8.49 -1.66
CA GLU A 67 -0.39 -9.15 -2.05
C GLU A 67 -0.91 -8.64 -3.40
N LEU A 68 -0.95 -7.32 -3.61
CA LEU A 68 -1.35 -6.68 -4.86
C LEU A 68 -0.47 -7.11 -6.04
N LEU A 69 0.85 -7.07 -5.88
CA LEU A 69 1.78 -7.55 -6.92
C LEU A 69 1.58 -9.03 -7.21
N GLY A 70 1.34 -9.85 -6.18
CA GLY A 70 1.00 -11.26 -6.34
C GLY A 70 -0.31 -11.47 -7.12
N ARG A 71 -1.32 -10.62 -6.92
CA ARG A 71 -2.58 -10.65 -7.68
C ARG A 71 -2.35 -10.28 -9.14
N VAL A 72 -1.63 -9.20 -9.42
CA VAL A 72 -1.28 -8.77 -10.80
C VAL A 72 -0.49 -9.85 -11.52
N ALA A 73 0.52 -10.44 -10.87
CA ALA A 73 1.30 -11.53 -11.45
C ALA A 73 0.44 -12.78 -11.78
N ARG A 74 -0.55 -13.10 -10.95
CA ARG A 74 -1.51 -14.18 -11.24
C ARG A 74 -2.40 -13.86 -12.43
N ILE A 75 -2.89 -12.61 -12.54
CA ILE A 75 -3.66 -12.16 -13.69
C ILE A 75 -2.81 -12.28 -14.96
N GLY A 76 -1.59 -11.75 -14.97
CA GLY A 76 -0.68 -11.86 -16.13
C GLY A 76 -0.34 -13.31 -16.50
N LYS A 77 -0.28 -14.25 -15.53
CA LYS A 77 -0.16 -15.69 -15.85
C LYS A 77 -1.40 -16.24 -16.55
N ARG A 78 -2.61 -15.95 -16.06
CA ARG A 78 -3.86 -16.38 -16.69
C ARG A 78 -4.04 -15.79 -18.09
N LEU A 79 -3.60 -14.55 -18.26
CA LEU A 79 -3.69 -13.84 -19.52
C LEU A 79 -2.74 -14.44 -20.58
N ARG A 80 -1.52 -14.84 -20.17
CA ARG A 80 -0.62 -15.64 -21.04
C ARG A 80 -1.18 -17.02 -21.37
N GLU A 81 -1.83 -17.68 -20.43
CA GLU A 81 -2.50 -18.96 -20.71
C GLU A 81 -3.64 -18.78 -21.73
N LEU A 82 -4.39 -17.68 -21.61
CA LEU A 82 -5.43 -17.33 -22.58
C LEU A 82 -4.86 -17.03 -23.96
N ASP A 83 -3.73 -16.32 -24.05
CA ASP A 83 -3.01 -16.08 -25.32
C ASP A 83 -2.60 -17.40 -26.01
N VAL A 84 -2.05 -18.36 -25.25
CA VAL A 84 -1.69 -19.67 -25.79
C VAL A 84 -2.92 -20.42 -26.32
N ARG A 85 -4.02 -20.43 -25.56
CA ARG A 85 -5.28 -21.07 -26.00
C ARG A 85 -5.86 -20.38 -27.23
N MET A 86 -5.76 -19.06 -27.32
CA MET A 86 -6.22 -18.31 -28.47
C MET A 86 -5.39 -18.64 -29.71
N GLN A 87 -4.06 -18.75 -29.59
CA GLN A 87 -3.21 -19.18 -30.70
C GLN A 87 -3.55 -20.59 -31.20
N GLU A 88 -3.91 -21.51 -30.30
CA GLU A 88 -4.37 -22.85 -30.66
C GLU A 88 -5.70 -22.81 -31.43
N LEU A 89 -6.67 -22.02 -30.96
CA LEU A 89 -7.94 -21.79 -31.65
C LEU A 89 -7.75 -21.19 -33.05
N MET A 90 -6.86 -20.20 -33.19
CA MET A 90 -6.54 -19.61 -34.49
C MET A 90 -5.91 -20.62 -35.45
N ALA A 91 -5.07 -21.53 -34.95
CA ALA A 91 -4.48 -22.58 -35.77
C ALA A 91 -5.57 -23.54 -36.30
N GLN A 92 -6.57 -23.84 -35.47
CA GLN A 92 -7.73 -24.64 -35.86
C GLN A 92 -8.61 -23.93 -36.90
N ASP A 93 -8.93 -22.64 -36.70
CA ASP A 93 -9.66 -21.82 -37.69
C ASP A 93 -8.93 -21.78 -39.03
N LYS A 94 -7.61 -21.56 -39.02
CA LYS A 94 -6.78 -21.55 -40.23
C LYS A 94 -6.87 -22.87 -41.01
N ALA A 95 -6.89 -24.00 -40.31
CA ALA A 95 -7.04 -25.31 -40.93
C ALA A 95 -8.45 -25.49 -41.54
N LEU A 96 -9.50 -25.04 -40.84
CA LEU A 96 -10.88 -25.10 -41.31
C LEU A 96 -11.09 -24.23 -42.56
N ARG A 97 -10.55 -23.02 -42.58
CA ARG A 97 -10.60 -22.11 -43.74
C ARG A 97 -9.91 -22.68 -44.97
N ILE A 98 -8.79 -23.39 -44.79
CA ILE A 98 -8.11 -24.10 -45.90
C ILE A 98 -9.02 -25.20 -46.45
N LEU A 99 -9.66 -25.99 -45.59
CA LEU A 99 -10.57 -27.05 -46.00
C LEU A 99 -11.82 -26.51 -46.73
N ALA A 100 -12.35 -25.37 -46.28
CA ALA A 100 -13.51 -24.71 -46.84
C ALA A 100 -13.19 -23.76 -48.03
N ASN A 101 -11.93 -23.64 -48.45
CA ASN A 101 -11.46 -22.72 -49.49
C ASN A 101 -11.85 -21.24 -49.25
N LEU A 102 -11.83 -20.81 -47.98
CA LEU A 102 -12.14 -19.44 -47.56
C LEU A 102 -10.90 -18.52 -47.66
N PRO A 103 -11.10 -17.21 -47.90
CA PRO A 103 -10.00 -16.25 -47.93
C PRO A 103 -9.26 -16.17 -46.59
N LYS A 104 -7.92 -16.08 -46.65
CA LYS A 104 -7.05 -15.96 -45.47
C LYS A 104 -7.15 -14.54 -44.91
N ILE A 105 -7.33 -14.41 -43.59
CA ILE A 105 -7.12 -13.15 -42.88
C ILE A 105 -5.60 -12.99 -42.68
N GLY A 106 -5.04 -11.86 -43.12
CA GLY A 106 -3.61 -11.55 -43.06
C GLY A 106 -3.09 -11.43 -41.62
N ASP A 107 -1.86 -11.90 -41.40
CA ASP A 107 -1.21 -11.89 -40.08
C ASP A 107 -0.93 -10.45 -39.59
N ASP A 108 -0.86 -9.50 -40.52
CA ASP A 108 -0.72 -8.05 -40.29
C ASP A 108 -1.99 -7.43 -39.68
N VAL A 109 -3.17 -7.80 -40.16
CA VAL A 109 -4.47 -7.37 -39.60
C VAL A 109 -4.66 -7.94 -38.18
N ARG A 110 -4.11 -9.12 -37.90
CA ARG A 110 -4.17 -9.75 -36.57
C ARG A 110 -3.17 -9.17 -35.56
N ALA A 111 -2.18 -8.40 -36.02
CA ALA A 111 -1.09 -7.88 -35.19
C ALA A 111 -1.23 -6.38 -34.83
N VAL A 112 -2.32 -5.70 -35.24
CA VAL A 112 -2.47 -4.25 -35.03
C VAL A 112 -2.98 -3.95 -33.61
N GLY A 113 -2.19 -3.22 -32.81
CA GLY A 113 -2.63 -2.70 -31.50
C GLY A 113 -1.58 -2.69 -30.38
N THR A 114 -0.37 -2.18 -30.63
CA THR A 114 0.71 -2.06 -29.62
C THR A 114 1.02 -0.59 -29.30
N GLY A 115 0.03 0.14 -28.76
CA GLY A 115 0.20 1.53 -28.33
C GLY A 115 0.31 1.65 -26.81
N GLY A 116 1.50 1.44 -26.25
CA GLY A 116 1.80 1.76 -24.83
C GLY A 116 2.30 3.20 -24.68
N SER A 117 1.86 3.89 -23.63
CA SER A 117 2.24 5.29 -23.38
C SER A 117 3.55 5.32 -22.57
N ALA A 118 4.60 5.93 -23.12
CA ALA A 118 5.92 5.93 -22.50
C ALA A 118 5.90 6.40 -21.03
N PRO A 119 6.61 5.70 -20.11
CA PRO A 119 6.52 5.94 -18.68
C PRO A 119 6.99 7.36 -18.32
N SER A 120 6.11 8.12 -17.67
CA SER A 120 6.46 9.43 -17.12
C SER A 120 7.36 9.27 -15.87
N ASP A 121 8.50 9.95 -15.87
CA ASP A 121 9.67 9.70 -15.01
C ASP A 121 9.51 10.15 -13.55
N THR A 122 8.29 10.28 -13.03
CA THR A 122 8.00 11.02 -11.79
C THR A 122 7.90 10.14 -10.53
N GLY A 123 8.16 8.82 -10.62
CA GLY A 123 8.01 7.88 -9.50
C GLY A 123 9.30 7.15 -9.09
N GLY A 124 9.49 6.96 -7.77
CA GLY A 124 10.59 6.16 -7.23
C GLY A 124 10.62 4.71 -7.75
N ALA A 125 11.74 4.00 -7.59
CA ALA A 125 11.98 2.68 -8.20
C ALA A 125 10.84 1.65 -8.00
N LEU A 126 10.18 1.68 -6.84
CA LEU A 126 9.07 0.78 -6.51
C LEU A 126 7.76 1.10 -7.25
N PHE A 127 7.55 2.37 -7.59
CA PHE A 127 6.40 2.84 -8.37
C PHE A 127 6.60 2.50 -9.85
N ARG A 128 7.84 2.62 -10.34
CA ARG A 128 8.23 2.27 -11.71
C ARG A 128 7.98 0.79 -12.02
N GLU A 129 8.34 -0.10 -11.09
CA GLU A 129 8.12 -1.55 -11.25
C GLU A 129 6.63 -1.93 -11.27
N ALA A 130 5.82 -1.30 -10.40
CA ALA A 130 4.39 -1.54 -10.37
C ALA A 130 3.67 -1.01 -11.63
N PHE A 131 4.07 0.17 -12.11
CA PHE A 131 3.54 0.73 -13.37
C PHE A 131 3.93 -0.12 -14.58
N ALA A 132 5.18 -0.57 -14.67
CA ALA A 132 5.62 -1.43 -15.76
C ALA A 132 4.85 -2.76 -15.79
N ALA A 133 4.59 -3.36 -14.63
CA ALA A 133 3.80 -4.59 -14.54
C ALA A 133 2.32 -4.37 -14.90
N LEU A 134 1.76 -3.19 -14.59
CA LEU A 134 0.38 -2.85 -14.90
C LEU A 134 0.20 -2.60 -16.40
N GLU A 135 1.12 -1.85 -17.00
CA GLU A 135 1.14 -1.54 -18.43
C GLU A 135 1.30 -2.80 -19.29
N ASP A 136 2.15 -3.74 -18.87
CA ASP A 136 2.31 -5.04 -19.54
C ASP A 136 1.00 -5.86 -19.52
N VAL A 137 0.28 -5.84 -18.38
CA VAL A 137 -1.01 -6.53 -18.25
C VAL A 137 -2.10 -5.85 -19.08
N GLU A 138 -2.13 -4.53 -19.10
CA GLU A 138 -3.10 -3.73 -19.87
C GLU A 138 -2.89 -3.94 -21.39
N GLY A 139 -1.65 -3.86 -21.87
CA GLY A 139 -1.33 -4.13 -23.27
C GLY A 139 -1.66 -5.56 -23.70
N LEU A 140 -1.46 -6.55 -22.82
CA LEU A 140 -1.85 -7.94 -23.10
C LEU A 140 -3.38 -8.11 -23.12
N LEU A 141 -4.12 -7.39 -22.28
CA LEU A 141 -5.58 -7.44 -22.24
C LEU A 141 -6.18 -6.85 -23.52
N ASP A 142 -5.73 -5.67 -23.93
CA ASP A 142 -6.19 -5.01 -25.14
C ASP A 142 -5.96 -5.86 -26.39
N ARG A 143 -4.77 -6.48 -26.46
CA ARG A 143 -4.43 -7.41 -27.54
C ARG A 143 -5.41 -8.59 -27.59
N LEU A 144 -5.72 -9.21 -26.45
CA LEU A 144 -6.61 -10.37 -26.40
C LEU A 144 -8.07 -10.02 -26.70
N LEU A 145 -8.56 -8.88 -26.20
CA LEU A 145 -9.91 -8.40 -26.52
C LEU A 145 -10.07 -8.19 -28.02
N ARG A 146 -9.11 -7.53 -28.65
CA ARG A 146 -9.18 -7.28 -30.08
C ARG A 146 -9.10 -8.56 -30.91
N GLN A 147 -8.25 -9.49 -30.51
CA GLN A 147 -8.14 -10.80 -31.14
C GLN A 147 -9.45 -11.58 -31.04
N ALA A 148 -10.12 -11.55 -29.87
CA ALA A 148 -11.42 -12.17 -29.69
C ALA A 148 -12.51 -11.55 -30.59
N GLU A 149 -12.55 -10.22 -30.70
CA GLU A 149 -13.49 -9.52 -31.60
C GLU A 149 -13.29 -9.89 -33.07
N LEU A 150 -12.03 -9.99 -33.52
CA LEU A 150 -11.70 -10.38 -34.89
C LEU A 150 -12.10 -11.82 -35.18
N GLU A 151 -11.87 -12.74 -34.25
CA GLU A 151 -12.27 -14.15 -34.39
C GLU A 151 -13.81 -14.29 -34.37
N GLN A 152 -14.53 -13.51 -33.57
CA GLN A 152 -16.00 -13.52 -33.57
C GLN A 152 -16.58 -13.02 -34.90
N ALA A 153 -16.09 -11.89 -35.42
CA ALA A 153 -16.52 -11.36 -36.71
C ALA A 153 -16.18 -12.32 -37.88
N SER A 154 -15.06 -13.04 -37.75
CA SER A 154 -14.63 -14.09 -38.66
C SER A 154 -15.62 -15.27 -38.71
N LEU A 155 -16.14 -15.71 -37.56
CA LEU A 155 -17.10 -16.82 -37.44
C LEU A 155 -18.48 -16.47 -38.01
N GLU A 156 -18.97 -15.25 -37.77
CA GLU A 156 -20.26 -14.77 -38.31
C GLU A 156 -20.28 -14.68 -39.84
N THR A 157 -19.12 -14.62 -40.49
CA THR A 157 -19.02 -14.59 -41.96
C THR A 157 -19.10 -15.99 -42.59
N ILE A 158 -19.06 -17.06 -41.79
CA ILE A 158 -19.02 -18.46 -42.23
C ILE A 158 -20.41 -19.13 -42.18
N GLU A 159 -21.37 -18.59 -41.41
CA GLU A 159 -22.81 -18.95 -41.51
C GLU A 159 -23.49 -18.28 -42.73
#